data_AF-A0A1V4JK50-F1
#
_entry.id   AF-A0A1V4JK50-F1
#
_cell.length_a   1.000
_cell.length_b   1.000
_cell.length_c   1.000
_cell.angle_alpha   90.00
_cell.angle_beta   90.00
_cell.angle_gamma   90.00
#
_symmetry.space_group_name_H-M   'P 1'
#
loop_
_entity.id
_entity.type
_entity.pdbx_description
1 polymer ?
#
loop_
_entity_poly.entity_id
_entity_poly.type
_entity_poly.pdbx_seq_one_letter_code
_entity_poly.pdbx_strand_id
1 'polypeptide(L)'
;MWEAAWGQLRYSVAEEMPKGSFVGDVAKDLGLQLPGIRDRGVRVVSEGGTQYFSLHGKTGHLITMERIDREQLCRLVEKCILRCEVILEGDMQVYEIEVEITDINDNAPSFKETELEERMSETTAPGSRFPLTEANDPDSGPNSVQSYELSGDEHFSLAMQTGPGGDQRPELVLAKALDREEAAFHELVLRASDGGEPARTGTTRIRVAVLDANDNAPAFSQAEYTVRVPEDVPVGSTLVIVTATDADEGLNGYIKYSLKKATNLASEIFHLDVETGAITLVRSLDFEEGDSDRR
;
A
#
# COMPACT_ATOMS: atom_id res chain seq x y z
N MET A 1 58.30 -11.05 27.07
CA MET A 1 57.65 -11.13 25.76
C MET A 1 56.53 -10.09 25.81
N TRP A 2 56.76 -8.92 25.21
CA TRP A 2 55.73 -7.87 25.00
C TRP A 2 54.70 -8.44 24.01
N GLU A 3 53.41 -8.06 23.93
CA GLU A 3 52.73 -6.76 24.03
C GLU A 3 51.32 -6.94 24.62
N ALA A 4 50.88 -6.05 25.51
CA ALA A 4 49.46 -5.86 25.76
C ALA A 4 48.97 -4.84 24.72
N ALA A 5 48.24 -5.33 23.72
CA ALA A 5 47.58 -4.49 22.73
C ALA A 5 46.61 -3.52 23.41
N TRP A 6 46.57 -2.30 22.89
CA TRP A 6 45.92 -1.13 23.46
C TRP A 6 44.41 -1.35 23.62
N GLY A 7 43.87 -1.06 24.81
CA GLY A 7 42.47 -1.25 25.13
C GLY A 7 41.58 -0.21 24.44
N GLN A 8 40.77 -0.67 23.49
CA GLN A 8 39.70 0.11 22.89
C GLN A 8 38.53 0.17 23.89
N LEU A 9 38.09 1.38 24.27
CA LEU A 9 36.91 1.54 25.12
C LEU A 9 35.65 1.50 24.26
N ARG A 10 34.59 0.86 24.77
CA ARG A 10 33.30 0.76 24.09
C ARG A 10 32.19 1.19 25.02
N TYR A 11 31.39 2.15 24.57
CA TYR A 11 30.19 2.62 25.26
C TYR A 11 28.99 2.57 24.31
N SER A 12 27.81 2.73 24.88
CA SER A 12 26.60 2.97 24.12
C SER A 12 25.80 4.12 24.73
N VAL A 13 25.11 4.85 23.87
CA VAL A 13 24.17 5.90 24.29
C VAL A 13 22.99 5.89 23.34
N ALA A 14 21.80 6.09 23.88
CA ALA A 14 20.62 6.27 23.06
C ALA A 14 20.71 7.59 22.30
N GLU A 15 20.17 7.61 21.09
CA GLU A 15 19.98 8.85 20.36
C GLU A 15 18.99 9.78 21.04
N GLU A 16 18.87 11.00 20.52
CA GLU A 16 17.94 12.03 21.00
C GLU A 16 18.08 12.42 22.49
N MET A 17 19.17 11.96 23.11
CA MET A 17 19.53 12.32 24.47
C MET A 17 19.94 13.80 24.55
N PRO A 18 19.49 14.54 25.57
CA PRO A 18 19.80 15.95 25.73
C PRO A 18 21.30 16.17 25.93
N LYS A 19 21.77 17.38 25.58
CA LYS A 19 23.16 17.80 25.83
C LYS A 19 23.55 17.59 27.30
N GLY A 20 24.73 17.01 27.51
CA GLY A 20 25.29 16.72 28.83
C GLY A 20 24.87 15.36 29.39
N SER A 21 24.18 14.53 28.61
CA SER A 21 23.80 13.17 29.00
C SER A 21 25.03 12.29 29.18
N PHE A 22 24.98 11.40 30.17
CA PHE A 22 26.06 10.48 30.49
C PHE A 22 26.16 9.36 29.44
N VAL A 23 27.39 9.07 28.98
CA VAL A 23 27.71 8.01 28.03
C VAL A 23 28.53 6.90 28.70
N GLY A 24 29.55 7.26 29.48
CA GLY A 24 30.46 6.29 30.09
C GLY A 24 31.44 6.92 31.08
N ASP A 25 32.06 6.10 31.92
CA ASP A 25 33.00 6.53 32.95
C ASP A 25 34.46 6.26 32.53
N VAL A 26 34.96 7.12 31.64
CA VAL A 26 36.31 7.00 31.06
C VAL A 26 37.39 7.09 32.13
N ALA A 27 37.22 7.97 33.13
CA ALA A 27 38.21 8.11 34.19
C ALA A 27 38.35 6.82 35.01
N LYS A 28 37.22 6.19 35.36
CA LYS A 28 37.25 4.91 36.07
C LYS A 28 37.83 3.80 35.20
N ASP A 29 37.40 3.69 33.94
CA ASP A 29 37.79 2.59 33.06
C ASP A 29 39.27 2.65 32.65
N LEU A 30 39.84 3.86 32.57
CA LEU A 30 41.28 4.08 32.35
C LEU A 30 42.09 4.14 33.66
N GLY A 31 41.46 4.02 34.84
CA GLY A 31 42.13 4.10 36.13
C GLY A 31 42.74 5.48 36.44
N LEU A 32 42.20 6.55 35.87
CA LEU A 32 42.68 7.92 36.04
C LEU A 32 42.23 8.51 37.38
N GLN A 33 43.17 9.07 38.15
CA GLN A 33 42.84 9.79 39.37
C GLN A 33 42.28 11.19 39.03
N LEU A 34 41.07 11.50 39.49
CA LEU A 34 40.33 12.74 39.19
C LEU A 34 41.11 14.05 39.40
N PRO A 35 41.97 14.22 40.44
CA PRO A 35 42.80 15.42 40.58
C PRO A 35 43.79 15.60 39.41
N GLY A 36 44.24 14.50 38.78
CA GLY A 36 45.17 14.52 37.66
C GLY A 36 44.54 14.86 36.30
N ILE A 37 43.22 14.78 36.15
CA ILE A 37 42.55 15.01 34.85
C ILE A 37 42.57 16.49 34.45
N ARG A 38 42.42 17.43 35.40
CA ARG A 38 42.54 18.86 35.11
C ARG A 38 43.98 19.29 34.82
N ASP A 39 44.95 18.64 35.46
CA ASP A 39 46.36 19.01 35.37
C ASP A 39 47.07 18.35 34.16
N ARG A 40 46.52 17.25 33.62
CA ARG A 40 47.09 16.47 32.51
C ARG A 40 46.65 16.88 31.11
N GLY A 41 45.85 17.95 30.96
CA GLY A 41 45.41 18.45 29.65
C GLY A 41 44.64 17.39 28.86
N VAL A 42 43.41 17.09 29.26
CA VAL A 42 42.59 16.08 28.57
C VAL A 42 41.73 16.73 27.51
N ARG A 43 41.84 16.23 26.27
CA ARG A 43 40.95 16.61 25.16
C ARG A 43 40.28 15.38 24.54
N VAL A 44 39.05 15.58 24.07
CA VAL A 44 38.34 14.63 23.22
C VAL A 44 38.41 15.16 21.79
N VAL A 45 38.83 14.31 20.86
CA VAL A 45 38.86 14.63 19.42
C VAL A 45 37.97 13.63 18.70
N SER A 46 37.06 14.13 17.87
CA SER A 46 36.18 13.29 17.04
C SER A 46 36.64 13.33 15.59
N GLU A 47 36.50 12.22 14.88
CA GLU A 47 36.68 12.19 13.42
C GLU A 47 35.62 13.07 12.75
N GLY A 48 36.00 13.86 11.74
CA GLY A 48 35.07 14.65 10.93
C GLY A 48 34.74 16.07 11.44
N GLY A 49 35.36 16.53 12.53
CA GLY A 49 35.29 17.93 12.97
C GLY A 49 34.05 18.31 13.80
N THR A 50 33.00 17.50 13.80
CA THR A 50 31.85 17.64 14.70
C THR A 50 32.13 16.93 16.02
N GLN A 51 32.04 17.65 17.15
CA GLN A 51 32.30 17.11 18.48
C GLN A 51 31.00 16.68 19.17
N TYR A 52 30.58 15.43 18.94
CA TYR A 52 29.40 14.83 19.58
C TYR A 52 29.61 14.54 21.08
N PHE A 53 30.85 14.34 21.51
CA PHE A 53 31.19 13.96 22.87
C PHE A 53 32.23 14.89 23.49
N SER A 54 32.14 15.05 24.82
CA SER A 54 33.17 15.71 25.62
C SER A 54 33.38 14.99 26.93
N LEU A 55 34.51 15.24 27.58
CA LEU A 55 34.79 14.73 28.92
C LEU A 55 34.39 15.75 29.98
N HIS A 56 33.54 15.34 30.92
CA HIS A 56 33.12 16.20 32.01
C HIS A 56 34.28 16.45 32.98
N GLY A 57 34.78 17.69 33.03
CA GLY A 57 36.06 18.03 33.69
C GLY A 57 36.16 17.82 35.21
N LYS A 58 35.08 17.46 35.91
CA LYS A 58 35.11 17.11 37.35
C LYS A 58 34.96 15.62 37.64
N THR A 59 34.28 14.89 36.75
CA THR A 59 33.94 13.47 36.98
C THR A 59 34.68 12.54 36.04
N GLY A 60 35.24 13.07 34.94
CA GLY A 60 35.86 12.24 33.91
C GLY A 60 34.86 11.35 33.16
N HIS A 61 33.58 11.69 33.22
CA HIS A 61 32.54 11.00 32.45
C HIS A 61 32.54 11.52 31.01
N LEU A 62 32.38 10.62 30.05
CA LEU A 62 32.04 10.97 28.68
C LEU A 62 30.57 11.42 28.66
N ILE A 63 30.31 12.60 28.08
CA ILE A 63 28.98 13.19 27.98
C ILE A 63 28.69 13.67 26.56
N THR A 64 27.42 13.71 26.19
CA THR A 64 26.97 14.27 24.91
C THR A 64 27.13 15.79 24.86
N MET A 65 27.51 16.34 23.71
CA MET A 65 27.68 17.79 23.50
C MET A 65 26.52 18.44 22.76
N GLU A 66 25.77 17.64 22.02
CA GLU A 66 24.59 18.01 21.26
C GLU A 66 23.64 16.82 21.18
N ARG A 67 22.45 17.06 20.64
CA ARG A 67 21.47 16.02 20.34
C ARG A 67 21.98 15.23 19.13
N ILE A 68 21.99 13.91 19.23
CA ILE A 68 22.48 13.00 18.19
C ILE A 68 21.26 12.34 17.58
N ASP A 69 21.04 12.56 16.29
CA ASP A 69 19.98 11.96 15.47
C ASP A 69 20.62 10.85 14.64
N ARG A 70 20.29 9.59 14.94
CA ARG A 70 20.92 8.42 14.33
C ARG A 70 20.49 8.28 12.87
N GLU A 71 19.23 8.58 12.55
CA GLU A 71 18.66 8.50 11.20
C GLU A 71 19.38 9.46 10.25
N GLN A 72 19.77 10.65 10.74
CA GLN A 72 20.55 11.62 9.97
C GLN A 72 22.00 11.16 9.77
N LEU A 73 22.63 10.59 10.80
CA LEU A 73 24.06 10.24 10.80
C LEU A 73 24.35 8.95 10.05
N CYS A 74 23.58 7.91 10.36
CA CYS A 74 23.86 6.54 9.96
C CYS A 74 22.84 6.00 8.96
N ARG A 75 21.67 6.65 8.82
CA ARG A 75 20.61 6.24 7.89
C ARG A 75 20.29 4.75 8.05
N LEU A 76 20.59 3.95 7.03
CA LEU A 76 20.31 2.50 6.94
C LEU A 76 21.43 1.61 7.48
N VAL A 77 22.46 2.18 8.12
CA VAL A 77 23.56 1.39 8.70
C VAL A 77 23.10 0.78 10.02
N GLU A 78 23.05 -0.57 10.09
CA GLU A 78 22.59 -1.33 11.28
C GLU A 78 23.35 -0.98 12.57
N LYS A 79 24.66 -0.73 12.48
CA LYS A 79 25.49 -0.36 13.63
C LYS A 79 26.04 1.04 13.47
N CYS A 80 25.40 2.00 14.13
CA CYS A 80 25.83 3.38 14.16
C CYS A 80 26.92 3.57 15.22
N ILE A 81 28.19 3.57 14.81
CA ILE A 81 29.33 3.71 15.72
C ILE A 81 30.03 5.03 15.44
N LEU A 82 30.09 5.90 16.45
CA LEU A 82 30.90 7.11 16.43
C LEU A 82 32.23 6.85 17.13
N ARG A 83 33.32 7.30 16.51
CA ARG A 83 34.68 7.15 17.04
C ARG A 83 35.20 8.47 17.57
N CYS A 84 35.78 8.43 18.75
CA CYS A 84 36.51 9.56 19.32
C CYS A 84 37.77 9.11 20.04
N GLU A 85 38.73 10.02 20.14
CA GLU A 85 40.01 9.81 20.79
C GLU A 85 40.09 10.68 22.05
N VAL A 86 40.49 10.07 23.16
CA VAL A 86 40.86 10.79 24.38
C VAL A 86 42.38 10.88 24.43
N ILE A 87 42.87 12.11 24.43
CA ILE A 87 44.31 12.40 24.48
C ILE A 87 44.64 12.90 25.88
N LEU A 88 45.59 12.22 26.53
CA LEU A 88 46.20 12.62 27.80
C LEU A 88 47.54 13.29 27.51
N GLU A 89 47.57 14.62 27.48
CA GLU A 89 48.77 15.39 27.10
C GLU A 89 49.95 15.16 28.05
N GLY A 90 49.68 15.01 29.35
CA GLY A 90 50.71 14.78 30.37
C GLY A 90 51.53 13.49 30.16
N ASP A 91 50.92 12.46 29.57
CA ASP A 91 51.55 11.14 29.37
C ASP A 91 51.76 10.79 27.88
N MET A 92 51.36 11.68 26.96
CA MET A 92 51.31 11.42 25.49
C MET A 92 50.58 10.12 25.12
N GLN A 93 49.51 9.79 25.84
CA GLN A 93 48.69 8.61 25.58
C GLN A 93 47.42 8.98 24.84
N VAL A 94 47.03 8.13 23.87
CA VAL A 94 45.81 8.26 23.09
C VAL A 94 44.99 6.99 23.29
N TYR A 95 43.72 7.16 23.64
CA TYR A 95 42.76 6.08 23.81
C TYR A 95 41.63 6.24 22.80
N GLU A 96 41.42 5.21 21.99
CA GLU A 96 40.29 5.16 21.07
C GLU A 96 39.04 4.69 21.81
N ILE A 97 37.94 5.42 21.59
CA ILE A 97 36.62 5.15 22.13
C ILE A 97 35.66 4.96 20.97
N GLU A 98 34.97 3.82 20.96
CA GLU A 98 33.81 3.57 20.11
C GLU A 98 32.54 3.78 20.94
N VAL A 99 31.66 4.65 20.45
CA VAL A 99 30.33 4.86 21.04
C VAL A 99 29.28 4.37 20.06
N GLU A 100 28.57 3.32 20.44
CA GLU A 100 27.40 2.84 19.70
C GLU A 100 26.19 3.72 20.00
N ILE A 101 25.62 4.31 18.96
CA ILE A 101 24.38 5.07 19.04
C ILE A 101 23.24 4.08 18.90
N THR A 102 22.50 3.85 19.99
CA THR A 102 21.35 2.95 20.00
C THR A 102 20.10 3.69 19.58
N ASP A 103 19.35 3.05 18.70
CA ASP A 103 18.12 3.56 18.11
C ASP A 103 17.00 3.74 19.14
N ILE A 104 16.19 4.79 18.98
CA ILE A 104 14.94 5.01 19.72
C ILE A 104 13.78 5.00 18.72
N ASN A 105 12.63 4.44 19.10
CA ASN A 105 11.40 4.56 18.30
C ASN A 105 10.87 6.00 18.31
N ASP A 106 11.43 6.85 17.46
CA ASP A 106 11.14 8.27 17.35
C ASP A 106 10.58 8.68 15.97
N ASN A 107 10.56 7.78 14.99
CA ASN A 107 9.79 7.90 13.76
C ASN A 107 8.55 7.02 13.79
N ALA A 108 7.81 6.94 12.69
CA ALA A 108 6.65 6.07 12.58
C ALA A 108 6.59 5.59 11.13
N PRO A 109 6.01 4.40 10.87
CA PRO A 109 5.85 3.91 9.51
C PRO A 109 5.06 4.92 8.66
N SER A 110 5.51 5.14 7.43
CA SER A 110 4.88 6.10 6.52
C SER A 110 4.77 5.54 5.12
N PHE A 111 3.66 5.83 4.45
CA PHE A 111 3.46 5.49 3.04
C PHE A 111 3.71 6.73 2.18
N LYS A 112 4.27 6.51 0.99
CA LYS A 112 4.53 7.59 0.03
C LYS A 112 3.23 8.25 -0.45
N GLU A 113 2.19 7.45 -0.61
CA GLU A 113 0.87 7.86 -1.08
C GLU A 113 -0.16 7.60 0.02
N THR A 114 -1.07 8.57 0.23
CA THR A 114 -2.15 8.46 1.22
C THR A 114 -3.33 7.62 0.71
N GLU A 115 -3.44 7.48 -0.60
CA GLU A 115 -4.45 6.67 -1.29
C GLU A 115 -3.83 6.05 -2.54
N LEU A 116 -3.98 4.74 -2.68
CA LEU A 116 -3.56 3.92 -3.81
C LEU A 116 -4.81 3.49 -4.60
N GLU A 117 -4.80 3.64 -5.92
CA GLU A 117 -5.86 3.10 -6.79
C GLU A 117 -5.37 1.83 -7.48
N GLU A 118 -6.03 0.71 -7.19
CA GLU A 118 -5.82 -0.57 -7.88
C GLU A 118 -6.98 -0.83 -8.83
N ARG A 119 -6.69 -1.35 -10.03
CA ARG A 119 -7.71 -1.60 -11.06
C ARG A 119 -7.74 -3.09 -11.39
N MET A 120 -8.86 -3.74 -11.14
CA MET A 120 -9.01 -5.20 -11.29
C MET A 120 -10.25 -5.52 -12.11
N SER A 121 -10.13 -6.46 -13.05
CA SER A 121 -11.30 -6.97 -13.79
C SER A 121 -12.20 -7.78 -12.88
N GLU A 122 -13.52 -7.73 -13.03
CA GLU A 122 -14.41 -8.58 -12.22
C GLU A 122 -14.19 -10.07 -12.46
N THR A 123 -13.77 -10.43 -13.67
CA THR A 123 -13.35 -11.77 -14.08
C THR A 123 -12.00 -12.22 -13.49
N THR A 124 -11.37 -11.42 -12.63
CA THR A 124 -10.11 -11.79 -11.96
C THR A 124 -10.34 -12.99 -11.05
N ALA A 125 -9.54 -14.04 -11.24
CA ALA A 125 -9.71 -15.27 -10.48
C ALA A 125 -9.34 -15.07 -8.99
N PRO A 126 -10.16 -15.57 -8.04
CA PRO A 126 -9.76 -15.67 -6.65
C PRO A 126 -8.43 -16.41 -6.48
N GLY A 127 -7.59 -15.93 -5.58
CA GLY A 127 -6.20 -16.35 -5.37
C GLY A 127 -5.17 -15.52 -6.14
N SER A 128 -5.61 -14.61 -7.01
CA SER A 128 -4.74 -13.62 -7.67
C SER A 128 -4.09 -12.71 -6.64
N ARG A 129 -2.83 -12.34 -6.89
CA ARG A 129 -1.98 -11.57 -5.96
C ARG A 129 -1.47 -10.30 -6.62
N PHE A 130 -1.52 -9.19 -5.89
CA PHE A 130 -1.13 -7.87 -6.35
C PHE A 130 -0.16 -7.26 -5.33
N PRO A 131 1.06 -6.89 -5.74
CA PRO A 131 2.03 -6.31 -4.81
C PRO A 131 1.54 -4.95 -4.30
N LEU A 132 1.68 -4.70 -3.00
CA LEU A 132 1.36 -3.42 -2.38
C LEU A 132 2.64 -2.61 -2.10
N THR A 133 2.49 -1.30 -1.97
CA THR A 133 3.59 -0.42 -1.57
C THR A 133 3.99 -0.68 -0.12
N GLU A 134 5.29 -0.80 0.10
CA GLU A 134 5.89 -0.93 1.44
C GLU A 134 5.85 0.42 2.17
N ALA A 135 5.63 0.39 3.49
CA ALA A 135 5.83 1.53 4.36
C ALA A 135 7.33 1.74 4.61
N ASN A 136 7.72 2.99 4.75
CA ASN A 136 9.07 3.38 5.13
C ASN A 136 9.07 3.86 6.59
N ASP A 137 9.95 3.26 7.38
CA ASP A 137 10.28 3.71 8.73
C ASP A 137 11.80 3.95 8.80
N PRO A 138 12.26 5.18 9.08
CA PRO A 138 13.68 5.50 9.22
C PRO A 138 14.39 4.79 10.38
N ASP A 139 13.64 4.36 11.39
CA ASP A 139 14.17 3.69 12.58
C ASP A 139 14.75 2.32 12.19
N SER A 140 15.59 1.76 13.07
CA SER A 140 16.33 0.52 12.79
C SER A 140 15.90 -0.65 13.68
N GLY A 141 16.17 -1.86 13.19
CA GLY A 141 15.91 -3.09 13.93
C GLY A 141 14.42 -3.22 14.32
N PRO A 142 14.08 -3.46 15.60
CA PRO A 142 12.70 -3.65 16.03
C PRO A 142 11.84 -2.39 15.92
N ASN A 143 12.44 -1.19 15.88
CA ASN A 143 11.70 0.06 15.75
C ASN A 143 11.37 0.40 14.29
N SER A 144 11.93 -0.35 13.32
CA SER A 144 11.50 -0.28 11.91
C SER A 144 10.16 -1.00 11.70
N VAL A 145 9.59 -0.93 10.49
CA VAL A 145 8.35 -1.63 10.14
C VAL A 145 8.42 -3.13 10.44
N GLN A 146 7.54 -3.62 11.31
CA GLN A 146 7.50 -5.04 11.71
C GLN A 146 6.30 -5.80 11.17
N SER A 147 5.18 -5.12 10.90
CA SER A 147 3.94 -5.79 10.52
C SER A 147 3.03 -4.93 9.66
N TYR A 148 2.22 -5.62 8.86
CA TYR A 148 1.15 -5.03 8.07
C TYR A 148 -0.18 -5.68 8.43
N GLU A 149 -1.24 -4.88 8.42
CA GLU A 149 -2.62 -5.30 8.67
C GLU A 149 -3.52 -4.68 7.59
N LEU A 150 -4.41 -5.48 7.02
CA LEU A 150 -5.40 -5.02 6.05
C LEU A 150 -6.79 -5.07 6.67
N SER A 151 -7.56 -4.01 6.47
CA SER A 151 -8.95 -3.89 6.92
C SER A 151 -9.82 -3.26 5.85
N GLY A 152 -11.14 -3.42 5.95
CA GLY A 152 -12.12 -2.85 5.00
C GLY A 152 -13.06 -3.91 4.47
N ASP A 153 -12.68 -4.56 3.37
CA ASP A 153 -13.54 -5.43 2.56
C ASP A 153 -13.06 -6.90 2.59
N GLU A 154 -14.02 -7.83 2.66
CA GLU A 154 -13.78 -9.27 2.77
C GLU A 154 -13.46 -9.99 1.45
N HIS A 155 -13.59 -9.30 0.32
CA HIS A 155 -13.11 -9.80 -0.97
C HIS A 155 -11.59 -9.86 -1.02
N PHE A 156 -10.90 -9.16 -0.12
CA PHE A 156 -9.45 -9.05 -0.12
C PHE A 156 -8.84 -9.53 1.20
N SER A 157 -7.64 -10.06 1.10
CA SER A 157 -6.81 -10.46 2.24
C SER A 157 -5.37 -10.06 2.03
N LEU A 158 -4.60 -9.98 3.11
CA LEU A 158 -3.17 -9.65 3.06
C LEU A 158 -2.33 -10.92 3.11
N ALA A 159 -1.38 -11.04 2.20
CA ALA A 159 -0.30 -12.01 2.29
C ALA A 159 1.05 -11.29 2.40
N MET A 160 2.00 -11.89 3.10
CA MET A 160 3.39 -11.42 3.15
C MET A 160 4.25 -12.34 2.30
N GLN A 161 4.96 -11.78 1.33
CA GLN A 161 5.97 -12.48 0.55
C GLN A 161 7.36 -12.18 1.14
N THR A 162 8.13 -13.23 1.44
CA THR A 162 9.53 -13.07 1.84
C THR A 162 10.39 -12.94 0.58
N GLY A 163 11.03 -11.79 0.42
CA GLY A 163 12.01 -11.57 -0.64
C GLY A 163 13.31 -12.37 -0.41
N PRO A 164 14.19 -12.43 -1.42
CA PRO A 164 15.45 -13.17 -1.32
C PRO A 164 16.37 -12.65 -0.21
N GLY A 165 16.20 -11.40 0.23
CA GLY A 165 16.95 -10.75 1.30
C GLY A 165 16.31 -10.89 2.68
N GLY A 166 15.18 -11.59 2.81
CA GLY A 166 14.41 -11.68 4.05
C GLY A 166 13.46 -10.51 4.29
N ASP A 167 13.42 -9.54 3.36
CA ASP A 167 12.49 -8.43 3.33
C ASP A 167 11.04 -8.93 3.17
N GLN A 168 10.12 -8.38 3.96
CA GLN A 168 8.72 -8.75 3.91
C GLN A 168 7.94 -7.78 3.02
N ARG A 169 7.37 -8.28 1.93
CA ARG A 169 6.60 -7.50 0.97
C ARG A 169 5.10 -7.81 1.10
N PRO A 170 4.24 -6.80 1.36
CA PRO A 170 2.81 -7.01 1.41
C PRO A 170 2.24 -7.24 0.01
N GLU A 171 1.36 -8.25 -0.12
CA GLU A 171 0.58 -8.56 -1.32
C GLU A 171 -0.91 -8.55 -0.97
N LEU A 172 -1.70 -7.85 -1.77
CA LEU A 172 -3.15 -7.94 -1.75
C LEU A 172 -3.57 -9.21 -2.48
N VAL A 173 -4.36 -10.05 -1.82
CA VAL A 173 -4.85 -11.32 -2.38
C VAL A 173 -6.35 -11.25 -2.52
N LEU A 174 -6.85 -11.47 -3.73
CA LEU A 174 -8.28 -11.57 -4.00
C LEU A 174 -8.81 -12.88 -3.42
N ALA A 175 -9.59 -12.82 -2.35
CA ALA A 175 -10.15 -13.96 -1.64
C ALA A 175 -11.50 -14.42 -2.21
N LYS A 176 -12.33 -13.50 -2.71
CA LYS A 176 -13.65 -13.77 -3.31
C LYS A 176 -13.72 -13.20 -4.72
N ALA A 177 -14.58 -13.74 -5.57
CA ALA A 177 -14.80 -13.20 -6.90
C ALA A 177 -15.38 -11.78 -6.80
N LEU A 178 -14.99 -10.90 -7.71
CA LEU A 178 -15.53 -9.56 -7.83
C LEU A 178 -16.75 -9.59 -8.74
N ASP A 179 -17.66 -8.65 -8.51
CA ASP A 179 -18.86 -8.42 -9.31
C ASP A 179 -19.05 -6.91 -9.38
N ARG A 180 -18.87 -6.33 -10.57
CA ARG A 180 -18.93 -4.87 -10.77
C ARG A 180 -20.37 -4.38 -10.66
N GLU A 181 -21.35 -5.17 -11.09
CA GLU A 181 -22.78 -4.85 -10.98
C GLU A 181 -23.23 -4.80 -9.52
N GLU A 182 -22.62 -5.62 -8.65
CA GLU A 182 -22.81 -5.54 -7.19
C GLU A 182 -22.04 -4.37 -6.57
N ALA A 183 -20.74 -4.25 -6.86
CA ALA A 183 -19.87 -3.21 -6.30
C ALA A 183 -18.74 -2.81 -7.26
N ALA A 184 -18.85 -1.62 -7.87
CA ALA A 184 -17.81 -1.08 -8.74
C ALA A 184 -16.54 -0.61 -8.01
N PHE A 185 -16.59 -0.42 -6.69
CA PHE A 185 -15.45 0.03 -5.88
C PHE A 185 -15.41 -0.67 -4.52
N HIS A 186 -14.20 -1.01 -4.08
CA HIS A 186 -13.92 -1.47 -2.72
C HIS A 186 -12.91 -0.56 -2.04
N GLU A 187 -13.16 -0.23 -0.78
CA GLU A 187 -12.27 0.61 0.03
C GLU A 187 -11.60 -0.22 1.12
N LEU A 188 -10.28 -0.18 1.15
CA LEU A 188 -9.44 -0.88 2.11
C LEU A 188 -8.51 0.11 2.81
N VAL A 189 -8.02 -0.29 3.98
CA VAL A 189 -6.98 0.43 4.71
C VAL A 189 -5.86 -0.55 5.02
N LEU A 190 -4.67 -0.23 4.50
CA LEU A 190 -3.42 -0.90 4.86
C LEU A 190 -2.76 -0.13 6.00
N ARG A 191 -2.48 -0.82 7.10
CA ARG A 191 -1.79 -0.29 8.27
C ARG A 191 -0.44 -0.95 8.41
N ALA A 192 0.61 -0.17 8.56
CA ALA A 192 1.94 -0.64 8.94
C ALA A 192 2.21 -0.28 10.41
N SER A 193 2.82 -1.19 11.16
CA SER A 193 3.21 -0.95 12.56
C SER A 193 4.69 -1.29 12.77
N ASP A 194 5.38 -0.43 13.52
CA ASP A 194 6.69 -0.74 14.06
C ASP A 194 6.60 -1.73 15.24
N GLY A 195 7.75 -2.08 15.82
CA GLY A 195 7.86 -2.96 16.98
C GLY A 195 8.32 -2.25 18.26
N GLY A 196 8.24 -0.92 18.33
CA GLY A 196 8.60 -0.19 19.54
C GLY A 196 7.54 -0.31 20.65
N GLU A 197 7.85 0.23 21.84
CA GLU A 197 6.93 0.27 22.97
C GLU A 197 6.78 1.71 23.52
N PRO A 198 5.66 2.42 23.24
CA PRO A 198 4.50 1.98 22.47
C PRO A 198 4.77 1.91 20.97
N ALA A 199 4.10 0.99 20.28
CA ALA A 199 4.22 0.85 18.83
C ALA A 199 3.57 2.04 18.13
N ARG A 200 4.19 2.52 17.06
CA ARG A 200 3.64 3.58 16.19
C ARG A 200 3.27 3.00 14.84
N THR A 201 2.34 3.66 14.17
CA THR A 201 1.70 3.11 12.97
C THR A 201 1.44 4.16 11.90
N GLY A 202 1.58 3.74 10.66
CA GLY A 202 1.17 4.48 9.46
C GLY A 202 0.02 3.80 8.76
N THR A 203 -0.78 4.56 8.01
CA THR A 203 -1.87 4.00 7.20
C THR A 203 -1.89 4.60 5.80
N THR A 204 -2.37 3.81 4.84
CA THR A 204 -2.74 4.25 3.50
C THR A 204 -4.07 3.62 3.10
N ARG A 205 -4.86 4.33 2.30
CA ARG A 205 -6.12 3.82 1.74
C ARG A 205 -5.83 3.12 0.43
N ILE A 206 -6.52 2.02 0.16
CA ILE A 206 -6.48 1.35 -1.13
C ILE A 206 -7.89 1.34 -1.69
N ARG A 207 -8.09 1.99 -2.84
CA ARG A 207 -9.34 1.97 -3.57
C ARG A 207 -9.20 1.01 -4.74
N VAL A 208 -9.94 -0.09 -4.68
CA VAL A 208 -9.99 -1.05 -5.79
C VAL A 208 -11.15 -0.66 -6.71
N ALA A 209 -10.84 -0.29 -7.95
CA ALA A 209 -11.82 -0.06 -9.00
C ALA A 209 -12.02 -1.33 -9.82
N VAL A 210 -13.25 -1.82 -9.85
CA VAL A 210 -13.61 -3.02 -10.61
C VAL A 210 -13.87 -2.63 -12.07
N LEU A 211 -13.16 -3.28 -12.99
CA LEU A 211 -13.31 -3.08 -14.43
C LEU A 211 -14.35 -4.06 -14.98
N ASP A 212 -15.22 -3.50 -15.82
CA ASP A 212 -16.30 -4.20 -16.50
C ASP A 212 -15.78 -5.25 -17.49
N ALA A 213 -16.43 -6.40 -17.47
CA ALA A 213 -16.36 -7.45 -18.47
C ALA A 213 -17.77 -7.73 -18.99
N ASN A 214 -17.89 -8.17 -20.24
CA ASN A 214 -19.20 -8.49 -20.80
C ASN A 214 -19.66 -9.89 -20.33
N ASP A 215 -20.08 -10.04 -19.09
CA ASP A 215 -20.54 -11.30 -18.50
C ASP A 215 -22.05 -11.34 -18.22
N ASN A 216 -22.75 -10.22 -18.36
CA ASN A 216 -24.20 -10.21 -18.49
C ASN A 216 -24.62 -10.32 -19.96
N ALA A 217 -25.82 -10.87 -20.17
CA ALA A 217 -26.42 -10.98 -21.50
C ALA A 217 -27.74 -10.22 -21.51
N PRO A 218 -28.13 -9.60 -22.65
CA PRO A 218 -29.37 -8.84 -22.71
C PRO A 218 -30.57 -9.70 -22.36
N ALA A 219 -31.33 -9.27 -21.36
CA ALA A 219 -32.53 -9.96 -20.89
C ALA A 219 -33.79 -9.19 -21.30
N PHE A 220 -34.66 -9.80 -22.08
CA PHE A 220 -35.96 -9.22 -22.41
C PHE A 220 -36.86 -9.12 -21.16
N SER A 221 -37.68 -8.06 -21.08
CA SER A 221 -38.64 -7.88 -19.98
C SER A 221 -39.75 -8.92 -19.95
N GLN A 222 -40.01 -9.58 -21.08
CA GLN A 222 -40.99 -10.66 -21.24
C GLN A 222 -40.42 -11.76 -22.13
N ALA A 223 -40.75 -13.02 -21.81
CA ALA A 223 -40.40 -14.16 -22.65
C ALA A 223 -41.25 -14.22 -23.93
N GLU A 224 -42.48 -13.70 -23.88
CA GLU A 224 -43.40 -13.64 -25.01
C GLU A 224 -44.18 -12.32 -24.99
N TYR A 225 -44.21 -11.64 -26.12
CA TYR A 225 -44.98 -10.41 -26.31
C TYR A 225 -46.21 -10.71 -27.17
N THR A 226 -47.39 -10.71 -26.56
CA THR A 226 -48.66 -10.90 -27.28
C THR A 226 -49.39 -9.57 -27.41
N VAL A 227 -49.65 -9.13 -28.64
CA VAL A 227 -50.46 -7.95 -28.91
C VAL A 227 -51.62 -8.31 -29.84
N ARG A 228 -52.81 -7.78 -29.54
CA ARG A 228 -53.98 -7.87 -30.41
C ARG A 228 -54.11 -6.57 -31.19
N VAL A 229 -54.06 -6.66 -32.51
CA VAL A 229 -54.06 -5.52 -33.41
C VAL A 229 -55.28 -5.61 -34.34
N PRO A 230 -56.08 -4.54 -34.47
CA PRO A 230 -57.14 -4.47 -35.49
C PRO A 230 -56.55 -4.59 -36.90
N GLU A 231 -57.26 -5.22 -37.84
CA GLU A 231 -56.78 -5.36 -39.22
C GLU A 231 -56.66 -4.02 -39.95
N ASP A 232 -57.51 -3.05 -39.60
CA ASP A 232 -57.55 -1.71 -40.17
C ASP A 232 -56.52 -0.75 -39.57
N VAL A 233 -55.56 -1.27 -38.80
CA VAL A 233 -54.48 -0.46 -38.23
C VAL A 233 -53.68 0.22 -39.37
N PRO A 234 -53.41 1.54 -39.27
CA PRO A 234 -52.64 2.23 -40.30
C PRO A 234 -51.22 1.67 -40.43
N VAL A 235 -50.73 1.56 -41.67
CA VAL A 235 -49.30 1.34 -41.94
C VAL A 235 -48.46 2.45 -41.29
N GLY A 236 -47.33 2.07 -40.69
CA GLY A 236 -46.46 2.92 -39.88
C GLY A 236 -46.80 2.93 -38.39
N SER A 237 -47.92 2.31 -37.97
CA SER A 237 -48.26 2.21 -36.55
C SER A 237 -47.29 1.30 -35.80
N THR A 238 -46.84 1.74 -34.61
CA THR A 238 -46.10 0.90 -33.66
C THR A 238 -47.05 -0.09 -32.99
N LEU A 239 -46.77 -1.38 -33.16
CA LEU A 239 -47.61 -2.47 -32.64
C LEU A 239 -47.16 -2.87 -31.23
N VAL A 240 -45.85 -2.98 -31.03
CA VAL A 240 -45.25 -3.33 -29.75
C VAL A 240 -43.84 -2.74 -29.68
N ILE A 241 -43.38 -2.43 -28.47
CA ILE A 241 -41.98 -2.08 -28.21
C ILE A 241 -41.43 -3.19 -27.32
N VAL A 242 -40.46 -3.94 -27.84
CA VAL A 242 -39.76 -4.93 -27.03
C VAL A 242 -38.63 -4.23 -26.27
N THR A 243 -38.44 -4.59 -25.02
CA THR A 243 -37.41 -3.99 -24.17
C THR A 243 -36.53 -5.09 -23.60
N ALA A 244 -35.22 -4.93 -23.72
CA ALA A 244 -34.24 -5.71 -23.00
C ALA A 244 -33.36 -4.81 -22.14
N THR A 245 -32.80 -5.38 -21.08
CA THR A 245 -31.82 -4.73 -20.21
C THR A 245 -30.56 -5.57 -20.13
N ASP A 246 -29.43 -4.90 -20.08
CA ASP A 246 -28.12 -5.48 -19.86
C ASP A 246 -27.45 -4.66 -18.75
N ALA A 247 -26.81 -5.35 -17.81
CA ALA A 247 -26.28 -4.74 -16.58
C ALA A 247 -24.83 -4.26 -16.74
N ASP A 248 -24.15 -4.69 -17.81
CA ASP A 248 -22.77 -4.33 -18.09
C ASP A 248 -22.60 -2.83 -18.40
N GLU A 249 -21.37 -2.32 -18.28
CA GLU A 249 -21.05 -0.90 -18.48
C GLU A 249 -20.85 -0.55 -19.97
N GLY A 250 -21.31 0.63 -20.36
CA GLY A 250 -20.93 1.25 -21.63
C GLY A 250 -21.39 0.45 -22.86
N LEU A 251 -20.43 0.01 -23.67
CA LEU A 251 -20.73 -0.74 -24.90
C LEU A 251 -21.15 -2.18 -24.64
N ASN A 252 -20.76 -2.76 -23.51
CA ASN A 252 -21.13 -4.12 -23.13
C ASN A 252 -22.64 -4.17 -22.79
N GLY A 253 -23.13 -3.16 -22.07
CA GLY A 253 -24.56 -3.00 -21.81
C GLY A 253 -25.40 -2.43 -22.97
N TYR A 254 -24.79 -2.15 -24.12
CA TYR A 254 -25.48 -1.50 -25.24
C TYR A 254 -26.19 -2.50 -26.15
N ILE A 255 -27.53 -2.42 -26.18
CA ILE A 255 -28.39 -3.40 -26.81
C ILE A 255 -28.77 -2.99 -28.23
N LYS A 256 -28.78 -3.99 -29.14
CA LYS A 256 -29.39 -3.89 -30.48
C LYS A 256 -30.36 -5.03 -30.74
N TYR A 257 -31.47 -4.71 -31.39
CA TYR A 257 -32.53 -5.67 -31.69
C TYR A 257 -32.43 -6.22 -33.12
N SER A 258 -32.65 -7.52 -33.29
CA SER A 258 -32.71 -8.15 -34.62
C SER A 258 -33.66 -9.35 -34.63
N LEU A 259 -34.22 -9.66 -35.80
CA LEU A 259 -35.11 -10.81 -35.99
C LEU A 259 -34.30 -12.06 -36.36
N LYS A 260 -34.24 -13.05 -35.46
CA LYS A 260 -33.37 -14.24 -35.61
C LYS A 260 -33.81 -15.19 -36.74
N LYS A 261 -35.09 -15.18 -37.13
CA LYS A 261 -35.68 -16.05 -38.18
C LYS A 261 -36.98 -15.46 -38.75
N ALA A 262 -36.96 -14.22 -39.25
CA ALA A 262 -38.13 -13.68 -39.92
C ALA A 262 -38.38 -14.48 -41.22
N THR A 263 -39.61 -14.98 -41.42
CA THR A 263 -40.02 -15.43 -42.75
C THR A 263 -39.98 -14.22 -43.71
N ASN A 264 -39.86 -14.46 -45.01
CA ASN A 264 -39.94 -13.37 -46.00
C ASN A 264 -41.22 -12.55 -45.78
N LEU A 265 -42.34 -13.23 -45.50
CA LEU A 265 -43.63 -12.61 -45.20
C LEU A 265 -43.59 -11.75 -43.93
N ALA A 266 -42.98 -12.23 -42.83
CA ALA A 266 -42.88 -11.44 -41.60
C ALA A 266 -42.03 -10.16 -41.79
N SER A 267 -41.01 -10.23 -42.65
CA SER A 267 -40.16 -9.07 -42.98
C SER A 267 -40.84 -8.08 -43.92
N GLU A 268 -41.81 -8.53 -44.73
CA GLU A 268 -42.64 -7.67 -45.58
C GLU A 268 -43.77 -6.97 -44.82
N ILE A 269 -44.24 -7.58 -43.73
CA ILE A 269 -45.36 -7.06 -42.93
C ILE A 269 -44.87 -6.21 -41.76
N PHE A 270 -43.76 -6.58 -41.11
CA PHE A 270 -43.27 -5.94 -39.90
C PHE A 270 -41.86 -5.38 -40.06
N HIS A 271 -41.59 -4.25 -39.43
CA HIS A 271 -40.26 -3.66 -39.31
C HIS A 271 -39.89 -3.52 -37.83
N LEU A 272 -38.71 -4.03 -37.46
CA LEU A 272 -38.10 -3.88 -36.15
C LEU A 272 -37.04 -2.78 -36.21
N ASP A 273 -37.22 -1.75 -35.41
CA ASP A 273 -36.20 -0.72 -35.19
C ASP A 273 -35.08 -1.28 -34.29
N VAL A 274 -33.84 -1.18 -34.78
CA VAL A 274 -32.65 -1.81 -34.16
C VAL A 274 -32.25 -1.16 -32.84
N GLU A 275 -32.59 0.11 -32.61
CA GLU A 275 -32.17 0.89 -31.44
C GLU A 275 -33.26 0.91 -30.36
N THR A 276 -34.52 1.06 -30.78
CA THR A 276 -35.65 1.26 -29.87
C THR A 276 -36.41 -0.01 -29.55
N GLY A 277 -36.24 -1.08 -30.34
CA GLY A 277 -37.02 -2.30 -30.20
C GLY A 277 -38.48 -2.14 -30.64
N ALA A 278 -38.84 -1.04 -31.30
CA ALA A 278 -40.18 -0.81 -31.81
C ALA A 278 -40.46 -1.70 -33.03
N ILE A 279 -41.53 -2.48 -32.95
CA ILE A 279 -42.07 -3.25 -34.08
C ILE A 279 -43.23 -2.46 -34.67
N THR A 280 -43.09 -2.10 -35.94
CA THR A 280 -44.04 -1.27 -36.69
C THR A 280 -44.62 -2.06 -37.87
N LEU A 281 -45.83 -1.66 -38.29
CA LEU A 281 -46.48 -2.24 -39.44
C LEU A 281 -46.00 -1.59 -40.75
N VAL A 282 -45.57 -2.39 -41.72
CA VAL A 282 -45.08 -1.92 -43.04
C VAL A 282 -46.10 -2.17 -44.15
N ARG A 283 -46.95 -3.18 -43.98
CA ARG A 283 -48.02 -3.56 -44.91
C ARG A 283 -49.32 -3.75 -44.13
N SER A 284 -50.45 -3.35 -44.71
CA SER A 284 -51.78 -3.53 -44.09
C SER A 284 -52.02 -4.99 -43.70
N LEU A 285 -52.66 -5.21 -42.56
CA LEU A 285 -53.07 -6.55 -42.12
C LEU A 285 -54.41 -6.91 -42.77
N ASP A 286 -54.54 -8.16 -43.16
CA ASP A 286 -55.79 -8.75 -43.64
C ASP A 286 -56.05 -10.00 -42.78
N PHE A 287 -57.13 -9.98 -42.00
CA PHE A 287 -57.47 -11.09 -41.12
C PHE A 287 -57.75 -12.38 -41.91
N GLU A 288 -58.31 -12.24 -43.12
CA GLU A 288 -58.71 -13.37 -43.96
C GLU A 288 -57.50 -14.06 -44.64
N GLU A 289 -56.41 -13.31 -44.89
CA GLU A 289 -55.16 -13.84 -45.45
C GLU A 289 -54.43 -14.74 -44.42
N GLY A 290 -54.44 -14.37 -43.13
CA GLY A 290 -53.72 -15.09 -42.06
C GLY A 290 -54.38 -16.37 -41.52
N ASP A 291 -55.70 -16.53 -41.67
CA ASP A 291 -56.44 -17.72 -41.20
C ASP A 291 -56.43 -18.87 -42.22
N SER A 292 -55.96 -18.61 -43.45
CA SER A 292 -55.88 -19.60 -44.53
C SER A 292 -54.76 -20.65 -44.34
N ASP A 293 -53.76 -20.35 -43.50
CA ASP A 293 -52.60 -21.22 -43.19
C ASP A 293 -52.83 -22.11 -41.93
N ARG A 294 -54.04 -22.10 -41.35
CA ARG A 294 -54.43 -22.92 -40.18
C ARG A 294 -55.26 -24.18 -40.52
N ARG A 295 -55.25 -24.64 -41.76
CA ARG A 295 -55.93 -25.88 -42.20
C ARG A 295 -54.98 -27.03 -42.46
#